data_AF-F4MUH6-F1
#
_entry.id   AF-F4MUH6-F1
#
_cell.length_a   1.000
_cell.length_b   1.000
_cell.length_c   1.000
_cell.angle_alpha   90.00
_cell.angle_beta   90.00
_cell.angle_gamma   90.00
#
_symmetry.space_group_name_H-M   'P 1'
#
loop_
_entity.id
_entity.type
_entity.pdbx_description
1 polymer ?
#
loop_
_entity_poly.entity_id
_entity_poly.type
_entity_poly.pdbx_seq_one_letter_code
_entity_poly.pdbx_strand_id
1 'polypeptide(L)'
;MPPGVKAAYSNLAYDLLADALSRASGKPYTSLLRDKITAPLGMRNTTLTPTAEQCSRLMVGVGSSRCENTIAAAGSGGVYSTPEDMQRWMQQFLASNNSARKSTAKREQALYFQRRDLVSLKGMDVAGQADALGLGWVYMAPNAELPGIMQKTGGGGGFITYMAMIPEKNIGVFVVVTRTQLTKFTNMSDGVNRWSLS
;
A
#
# COMPACT_ATOMS: atom_id res chain seq x y z
N MET A 1 26.36 -1.14 8.78
CA MET A 1 25.51 -1.63 9.88
C MET A 1 24.89 -2.95 9.45
N PRO A 2 24.69 -3.90 10.38
CA PRO A 2 24.08 -5.19 10.06
C PRO A 2 22.59 -5.06 9.68
N PRO A 3 22.06 -5.97 8.84
CA PRO A 3 20.64 -6.04 8.52
C PRO A 3 19.81 -6.39 9.76
N GLY A 4 18.54 -5.98 9.79
CA GLY A 4 17.58 -6.31 10.86
C GLY A 4 17.71 -5.49 12.16
N VAL A 5 18.61 -4.51 12.23
CA VAL A 5 18.85 -3.72 13.46
C VAL A 5 18.17 -2.35 13.45
N LYS A 6 18.01 -1.73 12.28
CA LYS A 6 17.33 -0.44 12.10
C LYS A 6 16.37 -0.52 10.93
N ALA A 7 15.21 0.10 11.05
CA ALA A 7 14.30 0.29 9.94
C ALA A 7 14.48 1.69 9.34
N ALA A 8 14.67 1.76 8.03
CA ALA A 8 14.64 2.99 7.27
C ALA A 8 13.83 2.74 6.01
N TYR A 9 12.76 3.51 5.81
CA TYR A 9 11.95 3.42 4.60
C TYR A 9 12.81 3.63 3.35
N SER A 10 12.68 2.74 2.35
CA SER A 10 13.55 2.74 1.18
C SER A 10 12.80 2.27 -0.07
N ASN A 11 12.53 3.19 -0.99
CA ASN A 11 11.99 2.85 -2.31
C ASN A 11 12.98 1.95 -3.08
N LEU A 12 14.28 2.29 -3.04
CA LEU A 12 15.32 1.52 -3.71
C LEU A 12 15.32 0.04 -3.30
N ALA A 13 15.15 -0.26 -2.01
CA ALA A 13 15.11 -1.64 -1.55
C ALA A 13 13.88 -2.40 -2.09
N TYR A 14 12.74 -1.73 -2.25
CA TYR A 14 11.54 -2.33 -2.84
C TYR A 14 11.67 -2.56 -4.35
N ASP A 15 12.31 -1.65 -5.08
CA ASP A 15 12.57 -1.85 -6.51
C ASP A 15 13.59 -2.99 -6.74
N LEU A 16 14.63 -3.08 -5.91
CA LEU A 16 15.55 -4.23 -5.92
C LEU A 16 14.85 -5.56 -5.59
N LEU A 17 13.84 -5.54 -4.70
CA LEU A 17 13.00 -6.71 -4.44
C LEU A 17 12.18 -7.11 -5.68
N ALA A 18 11.61 -6.14 -6.40
CA ALA A 18 10.89 -6.41 -7.65
C ALA A 18 11.82 -7.03 -8.71
N ASP A 19 13.06 -6.54 -8.83
CA ASP A 19 14.08 -7.12 -9.70
C ASP A 19 14.43 -8.57 -9.31
N ALA A 20 14.60 -8.84 -8.01
CA ALA A 20 14.87 -10.18 -7.50
C ALA A 20 13.72 -11.15 -7.81
N LEU A 21 12.48 -10.72 -7.62
CA LEU A 21 11.28 -11.52 -7.95
C LEU A 21 11.17 -11.80 -9.46
N SER A 22 11.42 -10.77 -10.28
CA SER A 22 11.47 -10.88 -11.75
C SER A 22 12.50 -11.95 -12.17
N ARG A 23 13.74 -11.84 -11.67
CA ARG A 23 14.82 -12.80 -11.93
C ARG A 23 14.48 -14.21 -11.46
N ALA A 24 14.00 -14.36 -10.22
CA ALA A 24 13.66 -15.66 -9.65
C ALA A 24 12.54 -16.39 -10.41
N SER A 25 11.61 -15.62 -11.00
CA SER A 25 10.49 -16.19 -11.77
C SER A 25 10.78 -16.42 -13.26
N GLY A 26 11.88 -15.85 -13.78
CA GLY A 26 12.17 -15.82 -15.22
C GLY A 26 11.17 -14.98 -16.04
N LYS A 27 10.34 -14.15 -15.40
CA LYS A 27 9.33 -13.31 -16.06
C LYS A 27 9.51 -11.84 -15.69
N PRO A 28 9.20 -10.89 -16.60
CA PRO A 28 9.14 -9.48 -16.25
C PRO A 28 8.19 -9.22 -15.09
N TYR A 29 8.52 -8.27 -14.20
CA TYR A 29 7.68 -7.95 -13.04
C TYR A 29 6.25 -7.53 -13.42
N THR A 30 6.06 -6.85 -14.55
CA THR A 30 4.72 -6.52 -15.09
C THR A 30 3.88 -7.76 -15.36
N SER A 31 4.50 -8.87 -15.79
CA SER A 31 3.82 -10.15 -15.95
C SER A 31 3.51 -10.81 -14.61
N LEU A 32 4.39 -10.69 -13.60
CA LEU A 32 4.09 -11.15 -12.25
C LEU A 32 2.92 -10.41 -11.62
N LEU A 33 2.91 -9.08 -11.70
CA LEU A 33 1.81 -8.24 -11.22
C LEU A 33 0.49 -8.67 -11.87
N ARG A 34 0.49 -8.89 -13.19
CA ARG A 34 -0.68 -9.37 -13.91
C ARG A 34 -1.11 -10.78 -13.47
N ASP A 35 -0.21 -11.75 -13.59
CA ASP A 35 -0.52 -13.16 -13.42
C ASP A 35 -0.88 -13.51 -11.97
N LYS A 36 -0.31 -12.80 -10.98
CA LYS A 36 -0.51 -13.08 -9.55
C LYS A 36 -1.53 -12.19 -8.87
N ILE A 37 -1.79 -10.99 -9.38
CA ILE A 37 -2.64 -10.01 -8.70
C ILE A 37 -3.77 -9.53 -9.62
N THR A 38 -3.46 -8.84 -10.71
CA THR A 38 -4.48 -8.04 -11.40
C THR A 38 -5.44 -8.87 -12.25
N ALA A 39 -4.94 -9.88 -12.98
CA ALA A 39 -5.79 -10.72 -13.83
C ALA A 39 -6.74 -11.61 -13.01
N PRO A 40 -6.31 -12.34 -11.95
CA PRO A 40 -7.22 -13.15 -11.13
C PRO A 40 -8.34 -12.34 -10.46
N LEU A 41 -8.10 -11.05 -10.19
CA LEU A 41 -9.06 -10.16 -9.53
C LEU A 41 -9.86 -9.30 -10.50
N GLY A 42 -9.59 -9.38 -11.80
CA GLY A 42 -10.24 -8.55 -12.81
C GLY A 42 -9.91 -7.06 -12.70
N MET A 43 -8.74 -6.69 -12.15
CA MET A 43 -8.29 -5.31 -11.96
C MET A 43 -7.72 -4.73 -13.26
N ARG A 44 -8.62 -4.38 -14.19
CA ARG A 44 -8.28 -4.02 -15.59
C ARG A 44 -7.56 -2.68 -15.73
N ASN A 45 -7.61 -1.83 -14.71
CA ASN A 45 -6.99 -0.51 -14.70
C ASN A 45 -5.80 -0.42 -13.75
N THR A 46 -5.31 -1.55 -13.25
CA THR A 46 -4.11 -1.62 -12.43
C THR A 46 -2.89 -2.01 -13.25
N THR A 47 -1.95 -1.08 -13.43
CA THR A 47 -0.85 -1.24 -14.40
C THR A 47 0.37 -0.36 -14.08
N LEU A 48 1.52 -0.73 -14.64
CA LEU A 48 2.75 0.09 -14.68
C LEU A 48 2.96 0.73 -16.07
N THR A 49 2.15 0.35 -17.05
CA THR A 49 2.25 0.78 -18.45
C THR A 49 0.88 1.24 -18.93
N PRO A 50 0.39 2.39 -18.46
CA PRO A 50 -0.94 2.86 -18.82
C PRO A 50 -1.05 3.18 -20.32
N THR A 51 -2.21 2.89 -20.91
CA THR A 51 -2.55 3.31 -22.28
C THR A 51 -2.93 4.80 -22.31
N ALA A 52 -3.03 5.39 -23.50
CA ALA A 52 -3.52 6.77 -23.65
C ALA A 52 -4.93 6.96 -23.08
N GLU A 53 -5.81 5.97 -23.24
CA GLU A 53 -7.17 5.96 -22.67
C GLU A 53 -7.16 5.86 -21.13
N GLN A 54 -6.21 5.13 -20.54
CA GLN A 54 -6.04 5.11 -19.09
C GLN A 54 -5.48 6.45 -18.59
N CYS A 55 -4.51 7.01 -19.30
CA CYS A 55 -3.92 8.31 -18.95
C CYS A 55 -4.92 9.47 -19.05
N SER A 56 -5.89 9.44 -19.97
CA SER A 56 -6.93 10.49 -20.07
C SER A 56 -7.85 10.54 -18.86
N ARG A 57 -7.88 9.49 -18.03
CA ARG A 57 -8.67 9.39 -16.79
C ARG A 57 -7.85 9.67 -15.53
N LEU A 58 -6.55 9.95 -15.65
CA LEU A 58 -5.71 10.23 -14.49
C LEU A 58 -6.15 11.56 -13.85
N MET A 59 -6.51 11.51 -12.56
CA MET A 59 -6.84 12.73 -11.81
C MET A 59 -5.63 13.66 -11.72
N VAL A 60 -5.87 14.96 -11.63
CA VAL A 60 -4.82 15.98 -11.59
C VAL A 60 -4.92 16.78 -10.31
N GLY A 61 -3.77 17.08 -9.70
CA GLY A 61 -3.63 17.91 -8.51
C GLY A 61 -2.32 18.69 -8.53
N VAL A 62 -2.04 19.39 -7.44
CA VAL A 62 -0.77 20.12 -7.26
C VAL A 62 0.39 19.12 -7.20
N GLY A 63 1.39 19.33 -8.05
CA GLY A 63 2.56 18.44 -8.15
C GLY A 63 2.32 17.21 -9.03
N SER A 64 1.26 17.19 -9.83
CA SER A 64 1.06 16.15 -10.84
C SER A 64 2.20 16.13 -11.87
N SER A 65 2.53 14.93 -12.29
CA SER A 65 3.50 14.66 -13.37
C SER A 65 2.77 13.99 -14.53
N ARG A 66 3.45 13.90 -15.68
CA ARG A 66 2.86 13.26 -16.87
C ARG A 66 2.56 11.79 -16.59
N CYS A 67 1.44 11.31 -17.12
CA CYS A 67 1.11 9.88 -17.12
C CYS A 67 2.01 9.16 -18.11
N GLU A 68 2.88 8.29 -17.60
CA GLU A 68 3.89 7.58 -18.39
C GLU A 68 4.11 6.16 -17.85
N ASN A 69 5.02 5.43 -18.46
CA ASN A 69 5.47 4.14 -17.96
C ASN A 69 6.27 4.32 -16.65
N THR A 70 5.90 3.57 -15.63
CA THR A 70 6.47 3.66 -14.28
C THR A 70 7.16 2.36 -13.84
N ILE A 71 7.55 1.49 -14.78
CA ILE A 71 8.28 0.23 -14.49
C ILE A 71 9.54 0.46 -13.64
N ALA A 72 10.21 1.61 -13.80
CA ALA A 72 11.38 1.95 -13.00
C ALA A 72 11.13 1.99 -11.47
N ALA A 73 9.87 2.19 -11.06
CA ALA A 73 9.41 2.19 -9.67
C ALA A 73 8.41 1.04 -9.40
N ALA A 74 8.55 -0.07 -10.11
CA ALA A 74 7.60 -1.19 -10.09
C ALA A 74 7.39 -1.80 -8.70
N GLY A 75 8.43 -1.81 -7.85
CA GLY A 75 8.37 -2.34 -6.50
C GLY A 75 7.96 -1.31 -5.46
N SER A 76 8.32 -0.04 -5.68
CA SER A 76 8.24 1.00 -4.64
C SER A 76 7.00 1.89 -4.68
N GLY A 77 6.43 2.19 -5.86
CA GLY A 77 5.29 3.11 -5.93
C GLY A 77 4.71 3.45 -7.30
N GLY A 78 5.17 2.82 -8.38
CA GLY A 78 4.78 3.18 -9.75
C GLY A 78 3.39 2.74 -10.19
N VAL A 79 2.69 1.89 -9.42
CA VAL A 79 1.46 1.23 -9.88
C VAL A 79 0.29 2.23 -9.96
N TYR A 80 -0.27 2.40 -11.16
CA TYR A 80 -1.56 3.05 -11.37
C TYR A 80 -2.69 2.07 -11.04
N SER A 81 -3.83 2.58 -10.57
CA SER A 81 -5.03 1.80 -10.28
C SER A 81 -6.28 2.69 -10.28
N THR A 82 -7.44 2.11 -9.98
CA THR A 82 -8.72 2.82 -9.78
C THR A 82 -9.33 2.48 -8.42
N PRO A 83 -10.25 3.30 -7.88
CA PRO A 83 -10.95 2.96 -6.65
C PRO A 83 -11.65 1.59 -6.71
N GLU A 84 -12.28 1.26 -7.84
CA GLU A 84 -12.94 -0.05 -8.04
C GLU A 84 -11.94 -1.22 -8.01
N ASP A 85 -10.79 -1.10 -8.68
CA ASP A 85 -9.75 -2.12 -8.66
C ASP A 85 -9.17 -2.31 -7.26
N MET A 86 -8.91 -1.21 -6.55
CA MET A 86 -8.39 -1.24 -5.17
C MET A 86 -9.39 -1.84 -4.19
N GLN A 87 -10.70 -1.63 -4.39
CA GLN A 87 -11.74 -2.33 -3.63
C GLN A 87 -11.64 -3.85 -3.82
N ARG A 88 -11.51 -4.33 -5.06
CA ARG A 88 -11.37 -5.77 -5.37
C ARG A 88 -10.15 -6.39 -4.70
N TRP A 89 -9.03 -5.67 -4.69
CA TRP A 89 -7.79 -6.09 -4.03
C TRP A 89 -7.92 -6.11 -2.50
N MET A 90 -8.42 -5.03 -1.91
CA MET A 90 -8.57 -4.90 -0.45
C MET A 90 -9.54 -5.96 0.10
N GLN A 91 -10.61 -6.28 -0.63
CA GLN A 91 -11.59 -7.30 -0.24
C GLN A 91 -10.94 -8.68 0.00
N GLN A 92 -9.79 -8.98 -0.62
CA GLN A 92 -9.11 -10.27 -0.42
C GLN A 92 -8.57 -10.46 1.00
N PHE A 93 -8.43 -9.37 1.77
CA PHE A 93 -7.99 -9.39 3.17
C PHE A 93 -9.15 -9.41 4.17
N LEU A 94 -10.40 -9.30 3.70
CA LEU A 94 -11.60 -9.19 4.52
C LEU A 94 -12.57 -10.33 4.19
N ALA A 95 -13.19 -10.91 5.21
CA ALA A 95 -14.26 -11.87 4.97
C ALA A 95 -15.60 -11.12 4.74
N SER A 96 -16.49 -11.74 3.99
CA SER A 96 -17.89 -11.34 3.83
C SER A 96 -18.78 -12.57 3.86
N ASN A 97 -20.10 -12.40 3.84
CA ASN A 97 -21.04 -13.53 3.74
C ASN A 97 -20.79 -14.41 2.51
N ASN A 98 -20.21 -13.84 1.44
CA ASN A 98 -20.03 -14.52 0.16
C ASN A 98 -18.56 -14.83 -0.15
N SER A 99 -17.60 -14.46 0.72
CA SER A 99 -16.18 -14.64 0.45
C SER A 99 -15.35 -14.79 1.72
N ALA A 100 -14.45 -15.78 1.72
CA ALA A 100 -13.39 -15.87 2.71
C ALA A 100 -12.18 -15.01 2.29
N ARG A 101 -11.32 -14.68 3.25
CA ARG A 101 -10.01 -14.07 2.96
C ARG A 101 -9.18 -15.01 2.09
N LYS A 102 -8.35 -14.46 1.20
CA LYS A 102 -7.42 -15.27 0.42
C LYS A 102 -6.48 -16.05 1.34
N SER A 103 -6.09 -17.25 0.92
CA SER A 103 -5.28 -18.16 1.74
C SER A 103 -3.92 -17.57 2.15
N THR A 104 -3.39 -16.61 1.39
CA THR A 104 -2.12 -15.94 1.68
C THR A 104 -2.27 -14.72 2.59
N ALA A 105 -3.49 -14.23 2.88
CA ALA A 105 -3.71 -12.95 3.58
C ALA A 105 -2.95 -12.88 4.92
N LYS A 106 -3.01 -13.94 5.74
CA LYS A 106 -2.29 -14.00 7.02
C LYS A 106 -0.77 -13.96 6.86
N ARG A 107 -0.21 -14.61 5.83
CA ARG A 107 1.24 -14.61 5.56
C ARG A 107 1.71 -13.26 5.03
N GLU A 108 0.91 -12.62 4.18
CA GLU A 108 1.20 -11.28 3.65
C GLU A 108 1.16 -10.21 4.74
N GLN A 109 0.32 -10.39 5.77
CA GLN A 109 0.18 -9.49 6.91
C GLN A 109 0.98 -9.90 8.15
N ALA A 110 1.87 -10.90 8.04
CA ALA A 110 2.72 -11.31 9.15
C ALA A 110 3.67 -10.18 9.58
N LEU A 111 3.87 -10.06 10.89
CA LEU A 111 4.75 -9.06 11.52
C LEU A 111 6.09 -9.72 11.83
N TYR A 112 7.19 -9.06 11.46
CA TYR A 112 8.55 -9.59 11.55
C TYR A 112 9.41 -8.86 12.58
N PHE A 113 9.18 -7.56 12.79
CA PHE A 113 9.92 -6.75 13.74
C PHE A 113 8.96 -5.98 14.64
N GLN A 114 9.05 -6.16 15.95
CA GLN A 114 8.41 -5.23 16.89
C GLN A 114 9.25 -3.96 16.97
N ARG A 115 8.63 -2.80 17.22
CA ARG A 115 9.34 -1.52 17.35
C ARG A 115 10.47 -1.59 18.37
N ARG A 116 10.22 -2.25 19.51
CA ARG A 116 11.17 -2.44 20.61
C ARG A 116 12.38 -3.32 20.25
N ASP A 117 12.29 -4.12 19.20
CA ASP A 117 13.36 -5.00 18.74
C ASP A 117 14.34 -4.26 17.81
N LEU A 118 14.02 -3.03 17.41
CA LEU A 118 14.82 -2.20 16.51
C LEU A 118 15.45 -1.04 17.27
N VAL A 119 16.71 -0.73 16.93
CA VAL A 119 17.46 0.38 17.55
C VAL A 119 16.87 1.74 17.14
N SER A 120 16.34 1.86 15.93
CA SER A 120 15.70 3.10 15.45
C SER A 120 14.82 2.84 14.22
N LEU A 121 13.79 3.67 14.05
CA LEU A 121 12.91 3.66 12.90
C LEU A 121 12.92 5.05 12.23
N LYS A 122 13.10 5.10 10.91
CA LYS A 122 13.04 6.34 10.12
C LYS A 122 12.02 6.21 8.99
N GLY A 123 11.07 7.15 8.95
CA GLY A 123 10.06 7.22 7.89
C GLY A 123 8.91 6.21 8.00
N MET A 124 8.75 5.57 9.17
CA MET A 124 7.70 4.56 9.39
C MET A 124 6.45 5.12 10.07
N ASP A 125 6.55 6.28 10.71
CA ASP A 125 5.53 6.82 11.63
C ASP A 125 4.58 7.85 10.95
N VAL A 126 4.36 7.73 9.63
CA VAL A 126 3.65 8.76 8.82
C VAL A 126 2.16 8.93 9.20
N ALA A 127 1.48 7.83 9.51
CA ALA A 127 0.05 7.81 9.86
C ALA A 127 -0.21 7.62 11.37
N GLY A 128 0.85 7.67 12.18
CA GLY A 128 0.87 7.27 13.59
C GLY A 128 2.09 6.42 13.91
N GLN A 129 2.34 6.15 15.20
CA GLN A 129 3.47 5.34 15.65
C GLN A 129 3.38 3.92 15.08
N ALA A 130 4.43 3.47 14.39
CA ALA A 130 4.58 2.09 13.97
C ALA A 130 5.03 1.22 15.15
N ASP A 131 4.18 0.31 15.60
CA ASP A 131 4.47 -0.61 16.73
C ASP A 131 5.05 -1.94 16.25
N ALA A 132 4.74 -2.36 15.03
CA ALA A 132 5.39 -3.50 14.38
C ALA A 132 5.45 -3.34 12.85
N LEU A 133 6.44 -3.98 12.24
CA LEU A 133 6.70 -3.95 10.79
C LEU A 133 6.50 -5.33 10.18
N GLY A 134 5.73 -5.39 9.08
CA GLY A 134 5.52 -6.56 8.25
C GLY A 134 6.18 -6.45 6.87
N LEU A 135 5.67 -7.22 5.90
CA LEU A 135 6.07 -7.13 4.50
C LEU A 135 5.42 -5.90 3.85
N GLY A 136 5.99 -4.72 4.11
CA GLY A 136 5.47 -3.42 3.66
C GLY A 136 4.34 -2.88 4.51
N TRP A 137 3.51 -3.76 5.07
CA TRP A 137 2.52 -3.40 6.07
C TRP A 137 3.15 -2.85 7.34
N VAL A 138 2.49 -1.84 7.91
CA VAL A 138 2.82 -1.29 9.23
C VAL A 138 1.63 -1.55 10.15
N TYR A 139 1.91 -2.06 11.34
CA TYR A 139 0.92 -2.24 12.39
C TYR A 139 1.04 -1.13 13.44
N MET A 140 -0.10 -0.54 13.77
CA MET A 140 -0.26 0.38 14.90
C MET A 140 -1.08 -0.35 15.96
N ALA A 141 -0.55 -0.45 17.17
CA ALA A 141 -1.22 -1.11 18.29
C ALA A 141 -2.44 -0.30 18.74
N PRO A 142 -3.45 -0.95 19.33
CA PRO A 142 -4.59 -0.25 19.90
C PRO A 142 -4.14 0.71 21.01
N ASN A 143 -4.83 1.84 21.13
CA ASN A 143 -4.68 2.78 22.22
C ASN A 143 -6.07 3.21 22.75
N ALA A 144 -6.12 4.22 23.62
CA ALA A 144 -7.37 4.67 24.23
C ALA A 144 -8.42 5.16 23.21
N GLU A 145 -7.99 5.61 22.03
CA GLU A 145 -8.86 6.21 21.00
C GLU A 145 -9.01 5.34 19.76
N LEU A 146 -8.01 4.52 19.41
CA LEU A 146 -7.94 3.80 18.13
C LEU A 146 -7.77 2.29 18.34
N PRO A 147 -8.34 1.46 17.44
CA PRO A 147 -8.13 0.01 17.48
C PRO A 147 -6.73 -0.33 16.95
N GLY A 148 -6.37 -1.62 16.97
CA GLY A 148 -5.21 -2.10 16.25
C GLY A 148 -5.44 -1.97 14.74
N ILE A 149 -4.53 -1.31 14.03
CA ILE A 149 -4.70 -0.99 12.61
C ILE A 149 -3.53 -1.54 11.81
N MET A 150 -3.84 -2.34 10.79
CA MET A 150 -2.92 -2.69 9.71
C MET A 150 -3.04 -1.63 8.60
N GLN A 151 -1.93 -0.97 8.24
CA GLN A 151 -1.98 0.14 7.30
C GLN A 151 -0.80 0.22 6.33
N LYS A 152 -1.01 1.01 5.27
CA LYS A 152 0.06 1.52 4.41
C LYS A 152 -0.26 2.94 3.92
N THR A 153 0.73 3.83 4.02
CA THR A 153 0.72 5.18 3.43
C THR A 153 1.36 5.21 2.05
N GLY A 154 0.95 6.17 1.21
CA GLY A 154 1.56 6.44 -0.09
C GLY A 154 1.46 7.91 -0.48
N GLY A 155 2.41 8.37 -1.29
CA GLY A 155 2.41 9.74 -1.81
C GLY A 155 3.40 9.91 -2.96
N GLY A 156 2.96 10.61 -4.01
CA GLY A 156 3.76 10.84 -5.22
C GLY A 156 2.91 11.42 -6.35
N GLY A 157 3.51 12.20 -7.26
CA GLY A 157 2.83 12.70 -8.47
C GLY A 157 1.54 13.49 -8.21
N GLY A 158 1.47 14.23 -7.10
CA GLY A 158 0.28 14.98 -6.71
C GLY A 158 -0.81 14.15 -6.02
N PHE A 159 -0.58 12.86 -5.78
CA PHE A 159 -1.48 11.98 -5.03
C PHE A 159 -0.96 11.72 -3.62
N ILE A 160 -1.91 11.49 -2.71
CA ILE A 160 -1.69 10.80 -1.43
C ILE A 160 -2.70 9.66 -1.32
N THR A 161 -2.25 8.52 -0.80
CA THR A 161 -3.08 7.34 -0.60
C THR A 161 -2.89 6.79 0.80
N TYR A 162 -3.95 6.20 1.33
CA TYR A 162 -3.89 5.52 2.60
C TYR A 162 -4.83 4.32 2.59
N MET A 163 -4.32 3.18 3.05
CA MET A 163 -5.12 2.01 3.33
C MET A 163 -4.98 1.67 4.81
N ALA A 164 -6.11 1.50 5.48
CA ALA A 164 -6.17 1.08 6.87
C ALA A 164 -7.23 -0.03 7.02
N MET A 165 -6.93 -1.06 7.77
CA MET A 165 -7.85 -2.17 7.98
C MET A 165 -7.71 -2.78 9.38
N ILE A 166 -8.82 -3.37 9.81
CA ILE A 166 -8.93 -4.19 11.01
C ILE A 166 -9.41 -5.57 10.52
N PRO A 167 -8.49 -6.43 10.04
CA PRO A 167 -8.87 -7.65 9.36
C PRO A 167 -9.82 -8.52 10.18
N GLU A 168 -9.58 -8.70 11.48
CA GLU A 168 -10.41 -9.43 12.44
C GLU A 168 -11.86 -8.94 12.53
N LYS A 169 -12.12 -7.66 12.24
CA LYS A 169 -13.47 -7.09 12.17
C LYS A 169 -14.03 -7.06 10.73
N ASN A 170 -13.24 -7.51 9.75
CA ASN A 170 -13.55 -7.43 8.32
C ASN A 170 -13.82 -5.98 7.84
N ILE A 171 -13.17 -5.00 8.48
CA ILE A 171 -13.27 -3.58 8.13
C ILE A 171 -11.99 -3.17 7.37
N GLY A 172 -12.14 -2.48 6.25
CA GLY A 172 -11.03 -1.88 5.53
C GLY A 172 -11.46 -0.62 4.80
N VAL A 173 -10.58 0.37 4.81
CA VAL A 173 -10.77 1.67 4.15
C VAL A 173 -9.58 1.92 3.24
N PHE A 174 -9.88 2.32 2.01
CA PHE A 174 -8.91 2.86 1.08
C PHE A 174 -9.34 4.27 0.68
N VAL A 175 -8.41 5.21 0.75
CA VAL A 175 -8.64 6.60 0.33
C VAL A 175 -7.52 7.05 -0.60
N VAL A 176 -7.90 7.85 -1.60
CA VAL A 176 -7.00 8.53 -2.52
C VAL A 176 -7.43 9.99 -2.64
N VAL A 177 -6.47 10.91 -2.55
CA VAL A 177 -6.70 12.35 -2.66
C VAL A 177 -5.66 12.96 -3.59
N THR A 178 -6.09 13.81 -4.52
CA THR A 178 -5.19 14.72 -5.24
C THR A 178 -4.92 15.96 -4.39
N ARG A 179 -3.65 16.34 -4.28
CA ARG A 179 -3.21 17.41 -3.39
C ARG A 179 -3.63 18.78 -3.91
N THR A 180 -3.95 19.67 -2.97
CA THR A 180 -3.90 21.12 -3.13
C THR A 180 -2.68 21.67 -2.38
N GLN A 181 -2.43 22.98 -2.46
CA GLN A 181 -1.33 23.62 -1.73
C GLN A 181 -1.43 23.45 -0.21
N LEU A 182 -2.65 23.29 0.33
CA LEU A 182 -2.90 23.19 1.77
C LEU A 182 -3.02 21.74 2.27
N THR A 183 -2.90 20.75 1.38
CA THR A 183 -3.08 19.34 1.75
C THR A 183 -1.99 18.86 2.70
N LYS A 184 -2.42 18.35 3.87
CA LYS A 184 -1.60 17.64 4.85
C LYS A 184 -2.01 16.17 4.89
N PHE A 185 -1.04 15.25 4.84
CA PHE A 185 -1.30 13.81 4.83
C PHE A 185 -2.07 13.35 6.07
N THR A 186 -1.65 13.82 7.25
CA THR A 186 -2.24 13.40 8.54
C THR A 186 -3.70 13.77 8.67
N ASN A 187 -4.14 14.93 8.16
CA ASN A 187 -5.56 15.31 8.16
C ASN A 187 -6.44 14.26 7.47
N MET A 188 -5.92 13.60 6.42
CA MET A 188 -6.61 12.51 5.72
C MET A 188 -6.52 11.20 6.51
N SER A 189 -5.31 10.78 6.91
CA SER A 189 -5.13 9.49 7.61
C SER A 189 -5.80 9.46 8.99
N ASP A 190 -5.78 10.56 9.73
CA ASP A 190 -6.37 10.66 11.06
C ASP A 190 -7.90 10.58 10.98
N GLY A 191 -8.49 11.15 9.93
CA GLY A 191 -9.92 11.01 9.63
C GLY A 191 -10.30 9.55 9.36
N VAL A 192 -9.51 8.85 8.55
CA VAL A 192 -9.72 7.42 8.26
C VAL A 192 -9.55 6.55 9.51
N ASN A 193 -8.53 6.80 10.31
CA ASN A 193 -8.26 6.05 11.54
C ASN A 193 -9.45 6.15 12.51
N ARG A 194 -10.01 7.35 12.71
CA ARG A 194 -11.19 7.55 13.57
C ARG A 194 -12.46 6.92 13.00
N TRP A 195 -12.64 6.90 11.68
CA TRP A 195 -13.82 6.26 11.06
C TRP A 195 -13.86 4.75 11.27
N SER A 196 -12.70 4.09 11.36
CA SER A 196 -12.63 2.64 11.59
C SER A 196 -13.19 2.15 12.95
N LEU A 197 -13.66 3.08 13.80
CA LEU A 197 -14.32 2.83 15.07
C LEU A 197 -15.85 2.71 14.98
N SER A 198 -16.48 3.29 13.94
CA SER A 198 -17.94 3.32 13.76
C SER A 198 -18.44 2.10 12.99
#